data_AF-A0A955X9R5-F1
#
_entry.id   AF-A0A955X9R5-F1
#
_cell.length_a   1.000
_cell.length_b   1.000
_cell.length_c   1.000
_cell.angle_alpha   90.00
_cell.angle_beta   90.00
_cell.angle_gamma   90.00
#
_symmetry.space_group_name_H-M   'P 1'
#
loop_
_entity.id
_entity.type
_entity.pdbx_description
1 polymer ?
#
loop_
_entity_poly.entity_id
_entity_poly.type
_entity_poly.pdbx_seq_one_letter_code
_entity_poly.pdbx_strand_id
1 'polypeptide(L)'
;RPKAARRAGAKRASETRKGLRNAGTTRIFALLLLALLAIVGCRTGAPARRGGLPEAQVKAMPPDVEAAYRVFAVKCSRCHTLSRPLNAAIYDPNHWESYVARMRRQAGSGISKRDAEVILVFLRYYSEQQAVQEGLRPAATATVSGGAG
;
A
#
# COMPACT_ATOMS: atom_id res chain seq x y z
N ARG A 1 28.03 52.16 84.12
CA ARG A 1 28.39 50.75 84.46
C ARG A 1 27.13 50.08 85.00
N PRO A 2 26.93 48.74 84.89
CA PRO A 2 27.49 47.75 83.94
C PRO A 2 26.35 47.36 82.96
N LYS A 3 26.03 46.13 82.45
CA LYS A 3 26.70 44.81 82.37
C LYS A 3 26.15 44.01 81.16
N ALA A 4 26.98 43.63 80.18
CA ALA A 4 26.80 42.46 79.29
C ALA A 4 25.53 42.38 78.37
N ALA A 5 25.37 41.37 77.50
CA ALA A 5 26.29 40.85 76.47
C ALA A 5 25.54 39.92 75.46
N ARG A 6 26.06 39.84 74.23
CA ARG A 6 25.98 38.74 73.24
C ARG A 6 24.93 37.62 73.43
N ARG A 7 24.14 37.37 72.37
CA ARG A 7 24.24 36.15 71.52
C ARG A 7 23.45 36.32 70.21
N ALA A 8 23.60 35.38 69.28
CA ALA A 8 23.03 35.42 67.93
C ALA A 8 22.37 34.08 67.56
N GLY A 9 21.46 34.08 66.57
CA GLY A 9 21.14 32.89 65.77
C GLY A 9 19.64 32.68 65.44
N ALA A 10 19.41 32.11 64.25
CA ALA A 10 18.14 31.53 63.73
C ALA A 10 16.97 32.52 63.45
N LYS A 11 16.45 32.65 62.21
CA LYS A 11 15.58 31.74 61.42
C LYS A 11 14.13 31.66 62.00
N ARG A 12 13.03 31.72 61.22
CA ARG A 12 12.86 31.80 59.74
C ARG A 12 11.43 32.22 59.32
N ALA A 13 11.30 32.65 58.06
CA ALA A 13 10.19 32.37 57.12
C ALA A 13 8.76 32.94 57.33
N SER A 14 8.51 34.07 56.66
CA SER A 14 7.31 34.36 55.84
C SER A 14 7.70 35.45 54.81
N GLU A 15 7.05 35.68 53.66
CA GLU A 15 6.17 34.83 52.85
C GLU A 15 6.27 35.29 51.37
N THR A 16 6.63 34.41 50.42
CA THR A 16 6.64 34.75 48.98
C THR A 16 5.93 33.68 48.16
N ARG A 17 4.59 33.76 48.11
CA ARG A 17 3.74 32.94 47.24
C ARG A 17 3.78 33.45 45.79
N LYS A 18 3.50 32.52 44.85
CA LYS A 18 3.18 32.65 43.39
C LYS A 18 4.31 32.17 42.48
N GLY A 19 3.95 31.33 41.50
CA GLY A 19 4.87 30.87 40.43
C GLY A 19 4.56 29.50 39.80
N LEU A 20 3.90 28.59 40.52
CA LEU A 20 3.75 27.19 40.07
C LEU A 20 2.44 26.94 39.29
N ARG A 21 2.39 27.27 37.98
CA ARG A 21 1.28 26.88 37.08
C ARG A 21 1.76 26.45 35.68
N ASN A 22 1.31 25.27 35.26
CA ASN A 22 0.98 24.88 33.87
C ASN A 22 2.11 24.64 32.82
N ALA A 23 3.33 24.26 33.21
CA ALA A 23 4.34 23.75 32.26
C ALA A 23 4.24 22.23 31.96
N GLY A 24 3.56 21.45 32.81
CA GLY A 24 3.47 19.99 32.69
C GLY A 24 2.33 19.49 31.79
N THR A 25 1.13 20.06 31.94
CA THR A 25 -0.07 19.62 31.21
C THR A 25 0.05 19.79 29.70
N THR A 26 0.59 20.91 29.22
CA THR A 26 0.85 21.17 27.79
C THR A 26 1.79 20.16 27.17
N ARG A 27 2.83 19.72 27.90
CA ARG A 27 3.76 18.66 27.45
C ARG A 27 3.07 17.29 27.38
N ILE A 28 2.23 16.96 28.36
CA ILE A 28 1.45 15.71 28.35
C ILE A 28 0.47 15.70 27.17
N PHE A 29 -0.29 16.78 26.94
CA PHE A 29 -1.19 16.87 25.80
C PHE A 29 -0.45 16.82 24.45
N ALA A 30 0.71 17.48 24.32
CA ALA A 30 1.52 17.40 23.10
C ALA A 30 2.03 15.98 22.81
N LEU A 31 2.52 15.26 23.83
CA LEU A 31 2.98 13.88 23.70
C LEU A 31 1.82 12.92 23.37
N LEU A 32 0.65 13.10 24.00
CA LEU A 32 -0.55 12.32 23.68
C LEU A 32 -1.05 12.57 22.26
N LEU A 33 -1.04 13.82 21.79
CA LEU A 33 -1.43 14.18 20.42
C LEU A 33 -0.48 13.56 19.38
N LEU A 34 0.84 13.62 19.65
CA LEU A 34 1.87 13.04 18.79
C LEU A 34 1.76 11.50 18.73
N ALA A 35 1.48 10.85 19.86
CA ALA A 35 1.21 9.41 19.92
C ALA A 35 -0.08 9.05 19.14
N LEU A 36 -1.13 9.86 19.22
CA LEU A 36 -2.37 9.66 18.47
C LEU A 36 -2.12 9.71 16.95
N LEU A 37 -1.34 10.70 16.49
CA LEU A 37 -0.95 10.85 15.08
C LEU A 37 -0.13 9.64 14.58
N ALA A 38 0.78 9.11 15.39
CA ALA A 38 1.55 7.91 15.05
C ALA A 38 0.66 6.65 14.90
N ILE A 39 -0.38 6.52 15.72
CA ILE A 39 -1.32 5.38 15.66
C ILE A 39 -2.22 5.44 14.40
N VAL A 40 -2.58 6.63 13.94
CA VAL A 40 -3.42 6.82 12.73
C VAL A 40 -2.68 6.49 11.43
N GLY A 41 -1.34 6.51 11.42
CA GLY A 41 -0.51 6.32 10.22
C GLY A 41 -0.59 4.95 9.52
N CYS A 42 -1.37 3.98 10.03
CA CYS A 42 -1.40 2.60 9.53
C CYS A 42 -2.82 2.06 9.26
N ARG A 43 -3.71 2.82 8.58
CA ARG A 43 -5.05 2.30 8.22
C ARG A 43 -5.81 2.93 7.03
N THR A 44 -5.25 2.89 5.82
CA THR A 44 -6.02 3.19 4.57
C THR A 44 -5.85 2.19 3.43
N GLY A 45 -4.90 1.26 3.51
CA GLY A 45 -4.74 0.21 2.50
C GLY A 45 -5.72 -0.95 2.69
N ALA A 46 -6.52 -1.25 1.66
CA ALA A 46 -7.22 -2.53 1.57
C ALA A 46 -6.19 -3.68 1.48
N PRO A 47 -6.44 -4.85 2.10
CA PRO A 47 -5.47 -5.95 2.10
C PRO A 47 -5.28 -6.52 0.69
N ALA A 48 -4.13 -6.19 0.08
CA ALA A 48 -3.72 -6.73 -1.21
C ALA A 48 -3.72 -8.27 -1.17
N ARG A 49 -4.26 -8.89 -2.23
CA ARG A 49 -4.27 -10.37 -2.38
C ARG A 49 -2.81 -10.86 -2.36
N ARG A 50 -2.54 -11.98 -1.68
CA ARG A 50 -1.16 -12.42 -1.38
C ARG A 50 -0.31 -12.58 -2.65
N GLY A 51 0.69 -11.72 -2.80
CA GLY A 51 1.58 -11.66 -3.97
C GLY A 51 0.94 -11.03 -5.22
N GLY A 52 -0.08 -10.19 -5.07
CA GLY A 52 -0.68 -9.36 -6.12
C GLY A 52 0.10 -8.06 -6.37
N LEU A 53 -0.43 -7.23 -7.28
CA LEU A 53 0.17 -5.96 -7.68
C LEU A 53 -0.19 -4.84 -6.67
N PRO A 54 0.63 -3.78 -6.55
CA PRO A 54 0.30 -2.60 -5.75
C PRO A 54 -0.96 -1.90 -6.27
N GLU A 55 -1.81 -1.42 -5.37
CA GLU A 55 -3.08 -0.75 -5.69
C GLU A 55 -2.90 0.46 -6.62
N ALA A 56 -1.78 1.18 -6.52
CA ALA A 56 -1.45 2.30 -7.41
C ALA A 56 -1.16 1.85 -8.86
N GLN A 57 -0.55 0.67 -9.06
CA GLN A 57 -0.34 0.09 -10.38
C GLN A 57 -1.66 -0.39 -10.99
N VAL A 58 -2.54 -0.97 -10.16
CA VAL A 58 -3.87 -1.45 -10.59
C VAL A 58 -4.73 -0.28 -11.08
N LYS A 59 -4.76 0.84 -10.36
CA LYS A 59 -5.49 2.06 -10.74
C LYS A 59 -4.89 2.85 -11.90
N ALA A 60 -3.70 2.47 -12.36
CA ALA A 60 -3.06 3.04 -13.56
C ALA A 60 -3.38 2.25 -14.84
N MET A 61 -4.16 1.17 -14.75
CA MET A 61 -4.60 0.36 -15.88
C MET A 61 -5.85 0.97 -16.53
N PRO A 62 -6.14 0.65 -17.81
CA PRO A 62 -7.46 0.89 -18.40
C PRO A 62 -8.60 0.30 -17.54
N PRO A 63 -9.80 0.92 -17.47
CA PRO A 63 -10.83 0.52 -16.51
C PRO A 63 -11.34 -0.92 -16.66
N ASP A 64 -11.36 -1.45 -17.89
CA ASP A 64 -11.68 -2.83 -18.21
C ASP A 64 -10.57 -3.79 -17.75
N VAL A 65 -9.31 -3.39 -17.90
CA VAL A 65 -8.13 -4.13 -17.42
C VAL A 65 -8.04 -4.12 -15.89
N GLU A 66 -8.38 -3.01 -15.21
CA GLU A 66 -8.53 -3.00 -13.75
C GLU A 66 -9.63 -3.99 -13.32
N ALA A 67 -10.82 -3.93 -13.92
CA ALA A 67 -11.92 -4.83 -13.60
C ALA A 67 -11.52 -6.31 -13.82
N ALA A 68 -10.82 -6.60 -14.92
CA ALA A 68 -10.23 -7.90 -15.20
C ALA A 68 -9.19 -8.32 -14.14
N TYR A 69 -8.32 -7.41 -13.70
CA TYR A 69 -7.38 -7.65 -12.60
C TYR A 69 -8.11 -8.01 -11.30
N ARG A 70 -9.22 -7.33 -10.95
CA ARG A 70 -10.00 -7.66 -9.74
C ARG A 70 -10.56 -9.09 -9.79
N VAL A 71 -11.04 -9.55 -10.94
CA VAL A 71 -11.51 -10.94 -11.15
C VAL A 71 -10.34 -11.93 -11.05
N PHE A 72 -9.25 -11.69 -11.77
CA PHE A 72 -8.01 -12.47 -11.68
C PHE A 72 -7.50 -12.60 -10.24
N ALA A 73 -7.43 -11.49 -9.50
CA ALA A 73 -6.91 -11.44 -8.15
C ALA A 73 -7.81 -12.16 -7.12
N VAL A 74 -9.10 -12.35 -7.42
CA VAL A 74 -10.03 -13.18 -6.63
C VAL A 74 -9.97 -14.65 -7.02
N LYS A 75 -9.87 -14.96 -8.32
CA LYS A 75 -9.98 -16.32 -8.86
C LYS A 75 -8.66 -17.08 -8.78
N CYS A 76 -7.56 -16.48 -9.21
CA CYS A 76 -6.24 -17.12 -9.23
C CYS A 76 -5.57 -17.21 -7.85
N SER A 77 -6.01 -16.43 -6.86
CA SER A 77 -5.46 -16.50 -5.48
C SER A 77 -6.05 -17.63 -4.63
N ARG A 78 -6.92 -18.49 -5.20
CA ARG A 78 -7.66 -19.54 -4.46
C ARG A 78 -6.80 -20.76 -4.11
N CYS A 79 -5.79 -21.06 -4.92
CA CYS A 79 -4.97 -22.27 -4.79
C CYS A 79 -3.49 -21.97 -4.47
N HIS A 80 -3.01 -20.77 -4.75
CA HIS A 80 -1.64 -20.30 -4.49
C HIS A 80 -1.56 -18.77 -4.54
N THR A 81 -0.36 -18.20 -4.37
CA THR A 81 -0.11 -16.76 -4.53
C THR A 81 -0.31 -16.28 -5.97
N LEU A 82 -0.59 -14.99 -6.14
CA LEU A 82 -0.71 -14.37 -7.47
C LEU A 82 0.65 -14.20 -8.18
N SER A 83 1.77 -14.32 -7.46
CA SER A 83 3.11 -14.36 -8.05
C SER A 83 3.34 -15.55 -8.99
N ARG A 84 2.56 -16.65 -8.88
CA ARG A 84 2.65 -17.80 -9.80
C ARG A 84 2.33 -17.43 -11.26
N PRO A 85 1.23 -16.70 -11.56
CA PRO A 85 1.02 -16.11 -12.88
C PRO A 85 1.76 -14.78 -13.11
N LEU A 86 1.85 -13.86 -12.12
CA LEU A 86 2.47 -12.53 -12.35
C LEU A 86 3.97 -12.56 -12.63
N ASN A 87 4.66 -13.64 -12.24
CA ASN A 87 6.08 -13.86 -12.52
C ASN A 87 6.30 -14.97 -13.57
N ALA A 88 5.26 -15.38 -14.31
CA ALA A 88 5.41 -16.32 -15.41
C ALA A 88 5.84 -15.56 -16.67
N ALA A 89 7.03 -15.87 -17.19
CA ALA A 89 7.58 -15.31 -18.44
C ALA A 89 6.83 -15.87 -19.67
N ILE A 90 5.57 -15.45 -19.82
CA ILE A 90 4.64 -15.87 -20.88
C ILE A 90 4.17 -14.60 -21.60
N TYR A 91 4.78 -14.32 -22.75
CA TYR A 91 4.48 -13.16 -23.60
C TYR A 91 3.61 -13.52 -24.82
N ASP A 92 3.21 -14.80 -24.94
CA ASP A 92 2.29 -15.30 -25.98
C ASP A 92 0.84 -15.32 -25.47
N PRO A 93 -0.09 -14.59 -26.12
CA PRO A 93 -1.52 -14.62 -25.82
C PRO A 93 -2.20 -15.99 -25.90
N ASN A 94 -1.65 -16.95 -26.66
CA ASN A 94 -2.23 -18.29 -26.87
C ASN A 94 -1.81 -19.27 -25.76
N HIS A 95 -0.54 -19.24 -25.35
CA HIS A 95 -0.05 -19.95 -24.17
C HIS A 95 -0.83 -19.54 -22.91
N TRP A 96 -1.23 -18.26 -22.78
CA TRP A 96 -2.13 -17.83 -21.72
C TRP A 96 -3.51 -18.52 -21.73
N GLU A 97 -4.12 -18.75 -22.89
CA GLU A 97 -5.39 -19.52 -22.97
C GLU A 97 -5.21 -20.94 -22.43
N SER A 98 -4.14 -21.62 -22.86
CA SER A 98 -3.81 -22.96 -22.41
C SER A 98 -3.50 -23.01 -20.90
N TYR A 99 -2.81 -22.00 -20.37
CA TYR A 99 -2.52 -21.87 -18.95
C TYR A 99 -3.80 -21.69 -18.13
N VAL A 100 -4.65 -20.73 -18.49
CA VAL A 100 -5.92 -20.45 -17.78
C VAL A 100 -6.88 -21.63 -17.90
N ALA A 101 -6.98 -22.27 -19.08
CA ALA A 101 -7.78 -23.48 -19.26
C ALA A 101 -7.29 -24.66 -18.40
N ARG A 102 -5.98 -24.80 -18.17
CA ARG A 102 -5.39 -25.80 -17.26
C ARG A 102 -5.73 -25.49 -15.79
N MET A 103 -5.71 -24.23 -15.37
CA MET A 103 -6.11 -23.82 -14.02
C MET A 103 -7.62 -24.00 -13.80
N ARG A 104 -8.44 -23.69 -14.82
CA ARG A 104 -9.90 -23.86 -14.81
C ARG A 104 -10.32 -25.30 -14.53
N ARG A 105 -9.55 -26.29 -15.02
CA ARG A 105 -9.81 -27.73 -14.81
C ARG A 105 -9.43 -28.25 -13.42
N GLN A 106 -8.79 -27.46 -12.55
CA GLN A 106 -8.44 -27.92 -11.20
C GLN A 106 -9.64 -27.93 -10.27
N ALA A 107 -9.71 -28.94 -9.40
CA ALA A 107 -10.74 -29.07 -8.37
C ALA A 107 -10.74 -27.84 -7.44
N GLY A 108 -11.93 -27.32 -7.12
CA GLY A 108 -12.09 -26.14 -6.26
C GLY A 108 -11.68 -24.80 -6.89
N SER A 109 -11.18 -24.77 -8.14
CA SER A 109 -10.71 -23.53 -8.79
C SER A 109 -11.75 -22.41 -8.80
N GLY A 110 -13.03 -22.74 -9.02
CA GLY A 110 -14.13 -21.77 -9.05
C GLY A 110 -14.08 -20.82 -10.25
N ILE A 111 -13.39 -21.22 -11.32
CA ILE A 111 -13.22 -20.46 -12.57
C ILE A 111 -14.24 -21.00 -13.60
N SER A 112 -15.19 -20.16 -14.02
CA SER A 112 -16.11 -20.45 -15.14
C SER A 112 -15.45 -20.16 -16.50
N LYS A 113 -16.16 -20.38 -17.62
CA LYS A 113 -15.69 -19.94 -18.94
C LYS A 113 -15.56 -18.40 -18.99
N ARG A 114 -16.61 -17.69 -18.55
CA ARG A 114 -16.65 -16.23 -18.46
C ARG A 114 -15.57 -15.63 -17.56
N ASP A 115 -15.23 -16.29 -16.44
CA ASP A 115 -14.09 -15.88 -15.61
C ASP A 115 -12.78 -16.00 -16.40
N ALA A 116 -12.58 -17.08 -17.15
CA ALA A 116 -11.36 -17.30 -17.93
C ALA A 116 -11.20 -16.25 -19.04
N GLU A 117 -12.29 -15.92 -19.75
CA GLU A 117 -12.33 -14.84 -20.76
C GLU A 117 -11.89 -13.50 -20.15
N VAL A 118 -12.46 -13.11 -19.00
CA VAL A 118 -12.08 -11.86 -18.30
C VAL A 118 -10.65 -11.90 -17.77
N ILE A 119 -10.19 -13.04 -17.23
CA ILE A 119 -8.82 -13.22 -16.74
C ILE A 119 -7.80 -13.04 -17.89
N LEU A 120 -8.13 -13.48 -19.11
CA LEU A 120 -7.26 -13.34 -20.28
C LEU A 120 -7.08 -11.89 -20.73
N VAL A 121 -8.07 -11.01 -20.54
CA VAL A 121 -7.93 -9.56 -20.80
C VAL A 121 -6.77 -8.98 -19.98
N PHE A 122 -6.79 -9.21 -18.65
CA PHE A 122 -5.72 -8.75 -17.77
C PHE A 122 -4.36 -9.38 -18.12
N LEU A 123 -4.29 -10.71 -18.27
CA LEU A 123 -3.02 -11.42 -18.49
C LEU A 123 -2.34 -11.02 -19.79
N ARG A 124 -3.11 -10.81 -20.87
CA ARG A 124 -2.58 -10.34 -22.16
C ARG A 124 -1.98 -8.95 -22.03
N TYR A 125 -2.76 -7.98 -21.53
CA TYR A 125 -2.28 -6.62 -21.29
C TYR A 125 -1.02 -6.60 -20.40
N TYR A 126 -1.04 -7.31 -19.27
CA TYR A 126 0.06 -7.32 -18.31
C TYR A 126 1.35 -7.91 -18.91
N SER A 127 1.25 -9.06 -19.60
CA SER A 127 2.40 -9.67 -20.27
C SER A 127 2.94 -8.84 -21.43
N GLU A 128 2.09 -8.07 -22.14
CA GLU A 128 2.54 -7.14 -23.17
C GLU A 128 3.29 -5.94 -22.57
N GLN A 129 2.83 -5.39 -21.45
CA GLN A 129 3.57 -4.35 -20.73
C GLN A 129 4.93 -4.87 -20.21
N GLN A 130 5.01 -6.12 -19.76
CA GLN A 130 6.30 -6.75 -19.42
C GLN A 130 7.20 -6.92 -20.65
N ALA A 131 6.67 -7.40 -21.77
CA ALA A 131 7.44 -7.55 -23.01
C ALA A 131 8.03 -6.22 -23.51
N VAL A 132 7.31 -5.10 -23.33
CA VAL A 132 7.81 -3.76 -23.64
C VAL A 132 8.91 -3.32 -22.66
N GLN A 133 8.74 -3.57 -21.35
CA GLN A 133 9.73 -3.24 -20.32
C GLN A 133 11.02 -4.05 -20.45
N GLU A 134 10.94 -5.28 -20.93
CA GLU A 134 12.07 -6.17 -21.20
C GLU A 134 12.69 -5.97 -22.60
N GLY A 135 12.13 -5.09 -23.43
CA GLY A 135 12.60 -4.85 -24.81
C GLY A 135 12.29 -5.98 -25.81
N LEU A 136 11.52 -6.99 -25.40
CA LEU A 136 11.04 -8.11 -26.23
C LEU A 136 9.98 -7.67 -27.25
N ARG A 137 9.33 -6.53 -27.02
CA ARG A 137 8.48 -5.81 -27.99
C ARG A 137 8.86 -4.33 -28.03
N PRO A 138 8.81 -3.65 -29.19
CA PRO A 138 8.86 -2.21 -29.21
C PRO A 138 7.66 -1.65 -28.43
N ALA A 139 7.89 -0.60 -27.64
CA ALA A 139 6.78 0.21 -27.13
C ALA A 139 5.95 0.72 -28.34
N ALA A 140 4.63 0.55 -28.30
CA ALA A 140 3.76 0.88 -29.43
C ALA A 140 3.87 2.38 -29.78
N THR A 141 4.65 2.67 -30.82
CA THR A 141 4.92 4.03 -31.28
C THR A 141 3.64 4.68 -31.77
N ALA A 142 3.34 5.89 -31.27
CA ALA A 142 2.17 6.66 -31.65
C ALA A 142 2.18 6.99 -33.16
N THR A 143 1.53 6.13 -33.94
CA THR A 143 1.56 6.16 -35.41
C THR A 143 0.24 6.70 -35.93
N VAL A 144 0.05 8.01 -35.78
CA VAL A 144 -1.11 8.76 -36.29
C VAL A 144 -0.61 10.03 -36.99
N SER A 145 -1.15 10.27 -38.19
CA SER A 145 -0.93 11.47 -39.02
C SER A 145 0.47 11.65 -39.60
N GLY A 146 0.64 11.28 -40.88
CA GLY A 146 1.87 11.50 -41.65
C GLY A 146 1.79 11.02 -43.10
N GLY A 147 0.66 11.24 -43.78
CA GLY A 147 0.42 10.65 -45.10
C GLY A 147 -0.78 11.22 -45.85
N ALA A 148 -0.66 12.48 -46.30
CA ALA A 148 -1.51 13.07 -47.33
C ALA A 148 -0.71 14.15 -48.08
N GLY A 149 -0.48 13.93 -49.37
CA GLY A 149 0.29 14.78 -50.30
C GLY A 149 0.17 14.23 -51.71
#